data_AF-A0A3N5GQD1-F1
#
_entry.id   AF-A0A3N5GQD1-F1
#
_cell.length_a   1.000
_cell.length_b   1.000
_cell.length_c   1.000
_cell.angle_alpha   90.00
_cell.angle_beta   90.00
_cell.angle_gamma   90.00
#
_symmetry.space_group_name_H-M   'P 1'
#
loop_
_entity.id
_entity.type
_entity.pdbx_description
1 polymer ?
#
loop_
_entity_poly.entity_id
_entity_poly.type
_entity_poly.pdbx_seq_one_letter_code
_entity_poly.pdbx_strand_id
1 'polypeptide(L)' 'MARLYRVWVVAALSLFAWGSLSGRRMLAPAHQRIDPSVRSSPGGYRSYHFWHSGFSGGK' A
#
# COMPACT_ATOMS: atom_id res chain seq x y z
N MET A 1 18.86 2.91 29.80
CA MET A 1 18.27 3.37 28.53
C MET A 1 17.79 2.25 27.61
N ALA A 2 18.61 1.23 27.28
CA ALA A 2 18.21 0.18 26.34
C ALA A 2 16.96 -0.65 26.71
N ARG A 3 16.70 -0.92 28.01
CA ARG A 3 15.49 -1.65 28.45
C ARG A 3 14.20 -0.87 28.22
N LEU A 4 14.20 0.43 28.56
CA LEU A 4 13.06 1.32 28.31
C LEU A 4 12.73 1.40 26.82
N TYR A 5 13.76 1.54 25.98
CA TYR A 5 13.59 1.54 24.53
C TYR A 5 12.99 0.22 24.01
N ARG A 6 13.49 -0.93 24.47
CA ARG A 6 12.94 -2.25 24.09
C ARG A 6 11.47 -2.40 24.51
N VAL A 7 11.12 -2.00 25.72
CA VAL A 7 9.72 -2.03 26.19
C VAL A 7 8.84 -1.15 25.31
N TRP A 8 9.31 0.04 24.95
CA TRP A 8 8.59 0.95 24.06
C TRP A 8 8.37 0.35 22.66
N VAL A 9 9.40 -0.23 22.06
CA VAL A 9 9.30 -0.86 20.73
C VAL A 9 8.31 -2.02 20.76
N VAL A 10 8.37 -2.88 21.78
CA VAL A 10 7.44 -4.00 21.93
C VAL A 10 6.01 -3.49 22.09
N ALA A 11 5.78 -2.49 22.94
CA ALA A 11 4.46 -1.90 23.15
C ALA A 11 3.87 -1.31 21.86
N ALA A 12 4.68 -0.58 21.08
CA ALA A 12 4.25 0.00 19.80
C ALA A 12 3.86 -1.09 18.78
N LEU A 13 4.66 -2.15 18.67
CA LEU A 13 4.37 -3.28 17.77
C LEU A 13 3.11 -4.04 18.21
N SER A 14 2.92 -4.27 19.50
CA SER A 14 1.72 -4.92 20.03
C SER A 14 0.45 -4.12 19.74
N LEU A 15 0.48 -2.80 19.89
CA LEU A 15 -0.65 -1.93 19.54
C LEU A 15 -0.98 -1.96 18.05
N PHE A 16 0.06 -1.95 17.19
CA PHE A 16 -0.11 -2.06 15.74
C PHE A 16 -0.70 -3.42 15.33
N ALA A 17 -0.22 -4.51 15.92
CA ALA A 17 -0.72 -5.86 15.66
C ALA A 17 -2.18 -6.00 16.10
N TRP A 18 -2.51 -5.52 17.30
CA TRP A 18 -3.88 -5.48 17.80
C TRP A 18 -4.81 -4.68 16.89
N GLY A 19 -4.38 -3.48 16.47
CA GLY A 19 -5.10 -2.65 15.50
C GLY A 19 -5.36 -3.39 14.18
N SER A 20 -4.33 -4.04 13.65
CA SER A 20 -4.41 -4.81 12.39
C SER A 20 -5.35 -6.01 12.49
N LEU A 21 -5.34 -6.74 13.62
CA LEU A 21 -6.22 -7.89 13.86
C LEU A 21 -7.67 -7.46 14.12
N SER A 22 -7.90 -6.28 14.69
CA SER A 22 -9.24 -5.75 14.97
C SER A 22 -10.01 -5.28 13.72
N GLY A 23 -9.47 -5.52 12.52
CA GLY A 23 -10.09 -5.10 11.25
C GLY A 23 -10.07 -3.60 11.01
N ARG A 24 -9.46 -2.81 11.92
CA ARG A 24 -9.20 -1.39 11.71
C ARG A 24 -8.13 -1.28 10.64
N ARG A 25 -8.53 -1.00 9.40
CA ARG A 25 -7.61 -0.68 8.30
C ARG A 25 -6.88 0.61 8.65
N MET A 26 -5.74 0.48 9.33
CA MET A 26 -5.13 1.62 9.98
C MET A 26 -4.56 2.65 9.00
N LEU A 27 -4.17 2.28 7.77
CA LEU A 27 -3.61 3.22 6.77
C LEU A 27 -3.46 2.56 5.38
N ALA A 28 -4.35 1.63 4.99
CA ALA A 28 -4.25 1.07 3.64
C ALA A 28 -4.81 2.11 2.65
N PRO A 29 -3.99 2.70 1.74
CA PRO A 29 -4.57 3.41 0.61
C PRO A 29 -5.52 2.45 -0.10
N ALA A 30 -6.68 2.98 -0.52
CA ALA A 30 -7.60 2.19 -1.33
C ALA A 30 -6.79 1.60 -2.49
N HIS A 31 -6.79 0.27 -2.62
CA HIS A 31 -6.17 -0.36 -3.78
C HIS A 31 -6.80 0.28 -5.01
N GLN A 32 -5.98 0.93 -5.84
CA GLN A 32 -6.46 1.51 -7.09
C GLN A 32 -7.01 0.36 -7.93
N ARG A 33 -8.34 0.32 -8.05
CA ARG A 33 -9.01 -0.63 -8.94
C ARG A 33 -8.82 -0.10 -10.36
N ILE A 34 -8.00 -0.82 -11.13
CA ILE A 34 -7.92 -0.62 -12.57
C ILE A 34 -9.27 -0.99 -13.16
N ASP A 35 -9.84 -0.10 -13.97
CA ASP A 35 -11.12 -0.32 -14.63
C ASP A 35 -11.04 -1.60 -15.50
N PRO A 36 -12.03 -2.51 -15.43
CA PRO A 36 -12.07 -3.71 -16.26
C PRO A 36 -11.91 -3.44 -17.76
N SER A 37 -12.39 -2.31 -18.25
CA SER A 37 -12.28 -1.89 -19.66
C SER A 37 -10.82 -1.73 -20.13
N VAL A 38 -9.90 -1.44 -19.22
CA VAL A 38 -8.45 -1.36 -19.51
C VAL A 38 -7.86 -2.75 -19.81
N ARG A 39 -8.46 -3.82 -19.27
CA ARG A 39 -8.01 -5.20 -19.52
C ARG A 39 -8.44 -5.72 -20.90
N SER A 40 -9.54 -5.19 -21.43
CA SER A 40 -10.10 -5.60 -22.72
C SER A 40 -9.56 -4.80 -23.92
N SER A 41 -8.91 -3.67 -23.68
CA SER A 41 -8.38 -2.83 -24.77
C SER A 41 -7.03 -3.38 -25.28
N PRO A 42 -6.83 -3.55 -26.61
CA PRO A 42 -5.53 -3.90 -27.18
C PRO A 42 -4.47 -2.88 -26.75
N GLY A 43 -3.54 -3.28 -25.88
CA GLY A 43 -2.50 -2.42 -25.31
C GLY A 43 -2.90 -1.66 -24.04
N GLY A 44 -4.13 -1.80 -23.54
CA GLY A 44 -4.67 -1.05 -22.40
C GLY A 44 -3.91 -1.23 -21.09
N TYR A 45 -3.47 -2.46 -20.76
CA TYR A 45 -2.68 -2.69 -19.54
C TYR A 45 -1.33 -1.96 -19.57
N ARG A 46 -0.67 -1.95 -20.73
CA ARG A 46 0.67 -1.34 -20.90
C ARG A 46 0.58 0.19 -20.95
N SER A 47 -0.42 0.75 -21.63
CA SER A 47 -0.64 2.19 -21.70
C SER A 47 -1.17 2.76 -20.38
N TYR A 48 -2.05 2.05 -19.67
CA TYR A 48 -2.53 2.48 -18.36
C TYR A 48 -1.40 2.61 -17.34
N HIS A 49 -0.51 1.61 -17.27
CA HIS A 49 0.69 1.69 -16.42
C HIS A 49 1.58 2.87 -16.81
N PHE A 50 1.77 3.16 -18.11
CA PHE A 50 2.58 4.30 -18.55
C PHE A 50 2.05 5.65 -18.04
N TRP A 51 0.74 5.88 -18.08
CA TRP A 51 0.14 7.16 -17.65
C TRP A 51 -0.16 7.25 -16.14
N HIS A 52 -0.28 6.13 -15.43
CA HIS A 52 -0.74 6.10 -14.03
C HIS A 52 0.32 5.61 -13.02
N SER A 53 1.44 5.03 -13.47
CA SER A 53 2.51 4.57 -12.57
C SER A 53 3.48 5.66 -12.11
N GLY A 54 3.30 6.91 -12.55
CA GLY A 54 4.19 8.03 -12.20
C GLY A 54 5.61 7.92 -12.77
N PHE A 55 5.95 6.80 -13.43
CA PHE A 55 7.16 6.67 -14.21
C PHE A 55 6.90 7.30 -15.58
N SER A 56 7.06 8.63 -15.63
CA SER A 56 7.27 9.34 -16.88
C SER A 56 8.45 8.68 -17.58
N GLY A 57 8.17 7.80 -18.55
CA GLY A 57 9.17 7.15 -19.38
C GLY A 57 9.90 8.19 -20.20
N GLY A 58 10.94 8.76 -19.60
CA GLY A 58 11.93 9.55 -20.29
C GLY A 58 12.68 8.65 -21.26
N LYS A 59 12.75 9.10 -22.52
CA LYS A 59 13.93 8.83 -23.33
C LYS A 59 15.09 9.66 -22.77
#